data_AF-A0A973MCF3-F1
#
_entry.id   AF-A0A973MCF3-F1
#
_cell.length_a   1.000
_cell.length_b   1.000
_cell.length_c   1.000
_cell.angle_alpha   90.00
_cell.angle_beta   90.00
_cell.angle_gamma   90.00
#
_symmetry.space_group_name_H-M   'P 1'
#
loop_
_entity.id
_entity.type
_entity.pdbx_description
1 polymer ?
#
loop_
_entity_poly.entity_id
_entity_poly.type
_entity_poly.pdbx_seq_one_letter_code
_entity_poly.pdbx_strand_id
1 'polypeptide(L)'
;MSTMLPEPLLQEHRKRAMELSAAARSNLTTHVRSTDELRELGLMLGLIEVDPAGSLVTACPWDLDAGDAAVDGPGRRSDSSSK
;
A
#
# COMPACT_ATOMS: atom_id res chain seq x y z
N MET A 1 -6.65 11.20 21.80
CA MET A 1 -7.83 11.75 21.12
C MET A 1 -7.53 11.77 19.64
N SER A 2 -8.12 10.87 18.85
CA SER A 2 -7.91 10.83 17.40
C SER A 2 -8.77 11.93 16.77
N THR A 3 -8.15 12.96 16.19
CA THR A 3 -8.88 14.01 15.48
C THR A 3 -9.29 13.47 14.12
N MET A 4 -10.46 12.83 14.05
CA MET A 4 -11.04 12.48 12.75
C MET A 4 -11.33 13.78 11.99
N LEU A 5 -10.78 13.88 10.78
CA LEU A 5 -11.07 15.00 9.90
C LEU A 5 -12.57 15.01 9.57
N PRO A 6 -13.18 16.20 9.41
CA PRO A 6 -14.54 16.31 8.87
C PRO A 6 -14.67 15.56 7.54
N GLU A 7 -15.79 14.86 7.35
CA GLU A 7 -16.07 14.02 6.16
C GLU A 7 -15.78 14.71 4.82
N PRO A 8 -16.14 16.00 4.58
CA PRO A 8 -15.85 16.66 3.31
C PRO A 8 -14.34 16.79 3.03
N LEU A 9 -13.55 17.02 4.08
CA LEU A 9 -12.09 17.12 3.95
C LEU A 9 -11.49 15.74 3.68
N LEU A 10 -11.99 14.68 4.32
CA LEU A 10 -11.56 13.30 4.02
C LEU A 10 -11.79 12.95 2.54
N GLN A 11 -12.96 13.29 1.99
CA GLN A 11 -13.28 13.05 0.59
C GLN A 11 -12.37 13.86 -0.37
N GLU A 12 -12.08 15.12 -0.03
CA GLU A 12 -11.16 15.94 -0.82
C GLU A 12 -9.73 15.38 -0.78
N HIS A 13 -9.22 15.03 0.40
CA HIS A 13 -7.93 14.38 0.57
C HIS A 13 -7.87 13.06 -0.22
N ARG A 14 -8.96 12.29 -0.20
CA ARG A 14 -9.06 11.03 -0.95
C ARG A 14 -8.96 11.26 -2.44
N LYS A 15 -9.71 12.21 -2.96
CA LYS A 15 -9.67 12.61 -4.37
C LYS A 15 -8.25 13.01 -4.78
N ARG A 16 -7.60 13.89 -4.01
CA ARG A 16 -6.24 14.37 -4.29
C ARG A 16 -5.21 13.22 -4.27
N ALA A 17 -5.30 12.31 -3.31
CA ALA A 17 -4.42 11.15 -3.25
C ALA A 17 -4.56 10.26 -4.50
N MET A 18 -5.80 9.98 -4.93
CA MET A 18 -6.06 9.19 -6.14
C MET A 18 -5.51 9.89 -7.41
N GLU A 19 -5.69 11.20 -7.53
CA GLU A 19 -5.16 12.00 -8.64
C GLU A 19 -3.63 11.98 -8.68
N LEU A 20 -2.98 12.14 -7.52
CA LEU A 20 -1.52 12.10 -7.42
C LEU A 20 -0.95 10.72 -7.79
N SER A 21 -1.54 9.64 -7.28
CA SER A 21 -1.12 8.27 -7.63
C SER A 21 -1.32 7.97 -9.11
N ALA A 22 -2.41 8.46 -9.71
CA ALA A 22 -2.63 8.32 -11.15
C ALA A 22 -1.58 9.08 -11.98
N ALA A 23 -1.26 10.31 -11.59
CA ALA A 23 -0.22 11.10 -12.23
C ALA A 23 1.16 10.44 -12.11
N ALA A 24 1.50 9.92 -10.93
CA ALA A 24 2.75 9.21 -10.70
C ALA A 24 2.88 7.95 -11.57
N ARG A 25 1.82 7.15 -11.70
CA ARG A 25 1.80 5.98 -12.62
C ARG A 25 1.96 6.38 -14.08
N SER A 26 1.29 7.46 -14.50
CA SER A 26 1.43 7.98 -15.86
C SER A 26 2.85 8.45 -16.14
N ASN A 27 3.47 9.13 -15.18
CA ASN A 27 4.86 9.57 -15.27
C ASN A 27 5.81 8.37 -15.38
N LEU A 28 5.64 7.37 -14.52
CA LEU A 28 6.43 6.15 -14.54
C LEU A 28 6.33 5.47 -15.93
N THR A 29 5.12 5.28 -16.43
CA THR A 29 4.85 4.68 -17.75
C THR A 29 5.51 5.45 -18.91
N THR A 30 5.64 6.76 -18.76
CA THR A 30 6.26 7.62 -19.80
C THR A 30 7.78 7.47 -19.84
N HIS A 31 8.42 7.18 -18.71
CA HIS A 31 9.88 7.28 -18.56
C HIS A 31 10.61 5.95 -18.43
N VAL A 32 9.93 4.88 -18.02
CA VAL A 32 10.53 3.53 -17.97
C VAL A 32 10.60 2.91 -19.35
N ARG A 33 11.62 2.06 -19.55
CA ARG A 33 11.93 1.48 -20.86
C ARG A 33 11.43 0.05 -21.02
N SER A 34 11.04 -0.60 -19.93
CA SER A 34 10.52 -1.96 -19.92
C SER A 34 9.36 -2.13 -18.96
N THR A 35 8.58 -3.18 -19.19
CA THR A 35 7.48 -3.60 -18.29
C THR A 35 7.99 -4.09 -16.94
N ASP A 36 9.19 -4.67 -16.89
CA ASP A 36 9.79 -5.17 -15.65
C ASP A 36 10.23 -4.01 -14.76
N GLU A 37 10.85 -2.98 -15.35
CA GLU A 37 11.23 -1.74 -14.65
C GLU A 37 10.00 -0.98 -14.15
N LEU A 38 8.93 -0.90 -14.96
CA LEU A 38 7.63 -0.34 -14.55
C LEU A 38 7.09 -1.07 -13.32
N ARG A 39 7.15 -2.40 -13.32
CA ARG A 39 6.66 -3.23 -12.21
C ARG A 39 7.46 -3.01 -10.95
N GLU A 40 8.78 -3.10 -11.04
CA GLU A 40 9.68 -2.97 -9.88
C GLU A 40 9.52 -1.59 -9.23
N LEU A 41 9.62 -0.52 -10.01
CA LEU A 41 9.46 0.85 -9.50
C LEU A 41 8.03 1.11 -9.01
N GLY A 42 7.02 0.59 -9.72
CA GLY A 42 5.62 0.72 -9.32
C GLY A 42 5.33 0.07 -7.96
N LEU A 43 5.93 -1.08 -7.68
CA LEU A 43 5.85 -1.76 -6.38
C LEU A 43 6.62 -1.00 -5.30
N MET A 44 7.86 -0.58 -5.57
CA MET A 44 8.68 0.17 -4.60
C MET A 44 8.03 1.48 -4.16
N LEU A 45 7.32 2.15 -5.07
CA LEU A 45 6.63 3.42 -4.82
C LEU A 45 5.22 3.24 -4.24
N GLY A 46 4.74 2.01 -4.05
CA GLY A 46 3.38 1.75 -3.58
C GLY A 46 2.30 2.26 -4.55
N LEU A 47 2.58 2.27 -5.86
CA LEU A 47 1.64 2.68 -6.91
C LEU A 47 0.92 1.48 -7.54
N ILE A 48 1.54 0.31 -7.44
CA ILE A 48 1.06 -1.01 -7.83
C ILE A 48 1.25 -1.92 -6.62
N GLU A 49 0.36 -2.88 -6.44
CA GLU A 49 0.46 -3.92 -5.43
C GLU A 49 0.18 -5.29 -6.04
N VAL A 50 0.41 -6.33 -5.24
CA VAL A 50 0.10 -7.71 -5.61
C VAL A 50 -1.15 -8.11 -4.83
N ASP A 51 -2.22 -8.45 -5.52
CA ASP A 51 -3.44 -8.95 -4.89
C ASP A 51 -3.22 -10.35 -4.26
N PRO A 52 -4.16 -10.86 -3.44
CA PRO A 52 -4.03 -12.19 -2.83
C PRO A 52 -3.94 -13.34 -3.85
N ALA A 53 -4.35 -13.15 -5.10
CA ALA A 53 -4.23 -14.12 -6.18
C ALA A 53 -2.86 -14.06 -6.88
N GLY A 54 -1.97 -13.13 -6.49
CA GLY A 54 -0.66 -12.94 -7.08
C GLY A 54 -0.65 -12.03 -8.32
N SER A 55 -1.76 -11.37 -8.63
CA SER A 55 -1.88 -10.48 -9.79
C SER A 55 -1.49 -9.05 -9.44
N LEU A 56 -0.92 -8.32 -10.41
CA LEU A 56 -0.61 -6.90 -10.23
C LEU A 56 -1.86 -6.06 -10.39
N VAL A 57 -2.14 -5.22 -9.40
CA VAL A 57 -3.27 -4.28 -9.39
C VAL A 57 -2.79 -2.87 -9.00
N THR A 58 -3.57 -1.85 -9.34
CA THR A 58 -3.26 -0.49 -8.90
C THR A 58 -3.42 -0.40 -7.39
N ALA A 59 -2.40 0.08 -6.69
CA ALA A 59 -2.49 0.29 -5.26
C ALA A 59 -3.60 1.31 -4.94
N CYS A 60 -4.47 0.96 -3.99
CA CYS A 60 -5.51 1.84 -3.48
C CYS A 60 -4.99 2.57 -2.23
N PRO A 61 -4.75 3.91 -2.29
CA PRO A 61 -4.15 4.64 -1.17
C PRO A 61 -4.97 4.65 0.13
N TRP A 62 -6.22 4.20 0.09
CA TRP A 62 -7.15 4.18 1.21
C TRP A 62 -7.41 2.79 1.76
N ASP A 63 -6.92 1.75 1.09
CA ASP A 63 -7.01 0.37 1.60
C ASP A 63 -5.92 0.09 2.64
N LEU A 64 -5.13 1.11 3.01
CA LEU A 64 -4.11 1.05 4.07
C LEU A 64 -4.69 0.69 5.46
N ASP A 65 -6.00 0.91 5.68
CA ASP A 65 -6.68 0.49 6.92
C ASP A 65 -6.95 -1.03 7.00
N ALA A 66 -6.74 -1.79 5.92
CA ALA A 66 -6.92 -3.25 5.93
C ALA A 66 -5.64 -4.02 6.33
N GLY A 67 -4.48 -3.35 6.43
CA GLY A 67 -3.17 -4.00 6.56
C GLY A 67 -2.42 -3.81 7.88
N ASP A 68 -2.76 -2.83 8.72
CA ASP A 68 -2.06 -2.60 10.00
C ASP A 68 -2.62 -3.46 11.16
N ALA A 69 -3.63 -4.28 10.89
CA ALA A 69 -4.23 -5.18 11.89
C ALA A 69 -3.70 -6.63 11.86
N ALA A 70 -2.75 -6.97 10.97
CA ALA A 70 -2.25 -8.35 10.88
C ALA A 70 -0.83 -8.47 10.29
N VAL A 71 0.17 -7.93 10.99
CA VAL A 71 1.48 -8.62 11.01
C VAL A 71 1.68 -9.19 12.40
N ASP A 72 1.12 -10.38 12.60
CA ASP A 72 1.44 -11.23 13.74
C ASP A 72 2.37 -12.33 13.23
N GLY A 73 3.52 -12.54 13.87
CA GLY A 73 4.47 -13.56 13.45
C GLY A 73 5.57 -13.83 14.47
N PRO A 74 5.97 -15.10 14.64
CA PRO A 74 5.88 -15.80 15.92
C PRO A 74 7.24 -15.90 16.62
N GLY A 75 7.32 -15.48 17.89
CA GLY A 75 8.62 -15.38 18.55
C GLY A 75 8.61 -15.33 20.07
N ARG A 76 7.98 -16.30 20.75
CA ARG A 76 8.47 -16.73 22.07
C ARG A 76 8.03 -18.16 22.41
N ARG A 77 8.71 -19.13 21.78
CA ARG A 77 9.04 -20.34 22.53
C ARG A 77 10.03 -19.90 23.62
N SER A 78 9.59 -19.92 24.86
CA SER A 78 10.49 -20.12 25.98
C SER A 78 9.99 -21.36 26.69
N ASP A 79 10.53 -22.50 26.25
CA ASP A 79 10.63 -23.67 27.08
C ASP A 79 11.19 -23.26 28.44
N SER A 80 10.44 -23.50 29.51
CA SER A 80 11.06 -23.77 30.81
C SER A 80 10.41 -25.03 31.35
N SER A 81 10.99 -26.14 30.90
CA SER A 81 10.95 -27.44 31.56
C SER A 81 11.32 -27.25 33.05
N SER A 82 10.44 -27.78 33.89
CA SER A 82 10.73 -28.53 35.13
C SER A 82 12.11 -28.37 35.76
N LYS A 83 12.16 -27.82 36.98
CA LYS A 83 12.57 -28.59 38.17
C LYS A 83 12.07 -27.94 39.46
#